data_AF-A0A962FXY5-F1
#
_entry.id   AF-A0A962FXY5-F1
#
_cell.length_a   1.000
_cell.length_b   1.000
_cell.length_c   1.000
_cell.angle_alpha   90.00
_cell.angle_beta   90.00
_cell.angle_gamma   90.00
#
_symmetry.space_group_name_H-M   'P 1'
#
loop_
_entity.id
_entity.type
_entity.pdbx_description
1 polymer ?
#
loop_
_entity_poly.entity_id
_entity_poly.type
_entity_poly.pdbx_seq_one_letter_code
_entity_poly.pdbx_strand_id
1 'polypeptide(L)'
;MSKRAKLPPSFAALVQAYFAEYLTQQRALSAQTIAAYRDGFVLFLGFAESRLGKSPAVMALADMTPELIMAFLDHLERQRHNSVRSRN
;
A
#
# COMPACT_ATOMS: atom_id res chain seq x y z
N MET A 1 31.78 -14.15 -16.42
CA MET A 1 30.42 -14.41 -15.91
C MET A 1 29.74 -13.06 -15.66
N SER A 2 28.81 -12.63 -16.53
CA SER A 2 28.05 -11.40 -16.29
C SER A 2 27.11 -11.61 -15.09
N LYS A 3 27.34 -10.88 -13.99
CA LYS A 3 26.33 -10.72 -12.94
C LYS A 3 25.10 -10.10 -13.60
N ARG A 4 24.05 -10.89 -13.78
CA ARG A 4 22.73 -10.38 -14.17
C ARG A 4 22.29 -9.49 -13.01
N ALA A 5 22.29 -8.17 -13.20
CA ALA A 5 21.75 -7.25 -12.21
C ALA A 5 20.28 -7.62 -12.01
N LYS A 6 19.91 -7.97 -10.76
CA LYS A 6 18.52 -8.24 -10.41
C LYS A 6 17.77 -6.93 -10.56
N LEU A 7 16.75 -6.88 -11.42
CA LEU A 7 15.90 -5.70 -11.54
C LEU A 7 15.30 -5.40 -10.16
N PRO A 8 15.13 -4.11 -9.79
CA PRO A 8 14.44 -3.77 -8.56
C PRO A 8 13.04 -4.39 -8.57
N PRO A 9 12.54 -4.85 -7.41
CA PRO A 9 11.21 -5.41 -7.32
C PRO A 9 10.16 -4.39 -7.78
N SER A 10 9.13 -4.85 -8.48
CA SER A 10 7.97 -4.02 -8.79
C SER A 10 7.21 -3.64 -7.51
N PHE A 11 6.36 -2.63 -7.59
CA PHE A 11 5.51 -2.25 -6.45
C PHE A 11 4.62 -3.42 -5.99
N ALA A 12 4.00 -4.15 -6.93
CA ALA A 12 3.22 -5.35 -6.60
C ALA A 12 4.05 -6.41 -5.86
N ALA A 13 5.31 -6.64 -6.29
CA ALA A 13 6.21 -7.56 -5.61
C ALA A 13 6.57 -7.09 -4.20
N LEU A 14 6.75 -5.77 -4.01
CA LEU A 14 6.99 -5.18 -2.68
C LEU A 14 5.78 -5.33 -1.75
N VAL A 15 4.57 -5.07 -2.25
CA VAL A 15 3.33 -5.27 -1.47
C VAL A 15 3.17 -6.74 -1.09
N GLN A 16 3.42 -7.68 -2.01
CA GLN A 16 3.38 -9.10 -1.72
C GLN A 16 4.40 -9.48 -0.63
N ALA A 17 5.66 -9.06 -0.75
CA ALA A 17 6.69 -9.33 0.24
C ALA A 17 6.35 -8.74 1.62
N TYR A 18 5.75 -7.54 1.64
CA TYR A 18 5.30 -6.91 2.88
C TYR A 18 4.28 -7.78 3.63
N PHE A 19 3.23 -8.26 2.96
CA PHE A 19 2.21 -9.09 3.61
C PHE A 19 2.66 -10.52 3.88
N ALA A 20 3.27 -11.19 2.89
CA ALA A 20 3.58 -12.62 2.95
C ALA A 20 4.82 -12.94 3.79
N GLU A 21 5.81 -12.04 3.80
CA GLU A 21 7.08 -12.27 4.47
C GLU A 21 7.23 -11.35 5.68
N TYR A 22 7.13 -10.03 5.50
CA TYR A 22 7.43 -9.08 6.58
C TYR A 22 6.42 -9.16 7.72
N LEU A 23 5.12 -8.96 7.46
CA LEU A 23 4.11 -8.96 8.52
C LEU A 23 3.94 -10.34 9.18
N THR A 24 4.03 -11.40 8.36
CA THR A 24 3.78 -12.78 8.82
C THR A 24 5.01 -13.40 9.46
N GLN A 25 6.16 -13.41 8.79
CA GLN A 25 7.33 -14.19 9.21
C GLN A 25 8.30 -13.36 10.06
N GLN A 26 8.49 -12.08 9.71
CA GLN A 26 9.48 -11.24 10.39
C GLN A 26 8.90 -10.52 11.61
N ARG A 27 7.64 -10.08 11.53
CA ARG A 27 6.94 -9.37 12.61
C ARG A 27 6.02 -10.25 13.44
N ALA A 28 5.67 -11.45 12.95
CA ALA A 28 4.77 -12.38 13.62
C ALA A 28 3.47 -11.73 14.12
N LEU A 29 2.87 -10.85 13.31
CA LEU A 29 1.65 -10.15 13.70
C LEU A 29 0.44 -11.10 13.69
N SER A 30 -0.57 -10.78 14.50
CA SER A 30 -1.82 -11.53 14.51
C SER A 30 -2.56 -11.43 13.17
N ALA A 31 -3.37 -12.44 12.87
CA ALA A 31 -4.19 -12.46 11.66
C ALA A 31 -5.12 -11.23 11.58
N GLN A 32 -5.65 -10.77 12.71
CA GLN A 32 -6.49 -9.58 12.79
C GLN A 32 -5.72 -8.31 12.45
N THR A 33 -4.48 -8.16 12.93
CA THR A 33 -3.63 -7.03 12.57
C THR A 33 -3.28 -7.08 11.08
N ILE A 34 -2.92 -8.24 10.53
CA ILE A 34 -2.65 -8.40 9.10
C ILE A 34 -3.88 -8.04 8.26
N ALA A 35 -5.08 -8.48 8.67
CA ALA A 35 -6.34 -8.13 8.01
C ALA A 35 -6.60 -6.62 8.02
N ALA A 36 -6.40 -5.94 9.16
CA ALA A 36 -6.56 -4.50 9.24
C ALA A 36 -5.59 -3.74 8.30
N TYR A 37 -4.33 -4.18 8.21
CA TYR A 37 -3.36 -3.59 7.27
C TYR A 37 -3.76 -3.85 5.81
N ARG A 38 -4.25 -5.05 5.49
CA ARG A 38 -4.74 -5.39 4.15
C ARG A 38 -5.91 -4.49 3.77
N ASP A 39 -6.86 -4.31 4.67
CA ASP A 39 -8.05 -3.50 4.43
C ASP A 39 -7.67 -2.03 4.20
N GLY A 40 -6.69 -1.51 4.94
CA GLY A 40 -6.09 -0.19 4.69
C GLY A 40 -5.44 -0.08 3.30
N PHE A 41 -4.66 -1.08 2.89
CA PHE A 41 -4.04 -1.12 1.55
C PHE A 41 -5.07 -1.19 0.42
N VAL A 42 -6.12 -2.02 0.56
CA VAL A 42 -7.20 -2.12 -0.43
C VAL A 42 -7.87 -0.76 -0.62
N LEU A 43 -8.14 -0.05 0.48
CA LEU A 43 -8.71 1.29 0.46
C LEU A 43 -7.80 2.31 -0.23
N PHE A 44 -6.53 2.30 0.10
CA PHE A 44 -5.55 3.18 -0.52
C PHE A 44 -5.42 2.92 -2.03
N LEU A 45 -5.33 1.65 -2.44
CA LEU A 45 -5.18 1.29 -3.86
C LEU A 45 -6.43 1.64 -4.68
N GLY A 46 -7.63 1.46 -4.12
CA GLY A 46 -8.88 1.90 -4.77
C GLY A 46 -8.95 3.42 -4.91
N PHE A 47 -8.52 4.16 -3.88
CA PHE A 47 -8.39 5.62 -3.97
C PHE A 47 -7.38 6.03 -5.04
N ALA A 48 -6.18 5.44 -5.03
CA ALA A 48 -5.13 5.73 -6.01
C ALA A 48 -5.57 5.41 -7.45
N GLU A 49 -6.30 4.31 -7.67
CA GLU A 49 -6.84 3.96 -8.98
C GLU A 49 -7.81 5.03 -9.48
N SER A 50 -8.74 5.47 -8.63
CA SER A 50 -9.69 6.53 -8.98
C SER A 50 -9.00 7.87 -9.30
N ARG A 51 -7.88 8.17 -8.62
CA ARG A 51 -7.18 9.45 -8.75
C ARG A 51 -6.21 9.48 -9.93
N LEU A 52 -5.54 8.36 -10.20
CA LEU A 52 -4.49 8.25 -11.22
C LEU A 52 -5.00 7.65 -12.54
N GLY A 53 -6.17 7.01 -12.55
CA GLY A 53 -6.69 6.27 -13.72
C GLY A 53 -5.86 5.03 -14.07
N LYS A 54 -5.06 4.53 -13.12
CA LYS A 54 -4.18 3.36 -13.29
C LYS A 54 -4.68 2.21 -12.44
N SER A 55 -4.78 1.02 -13.02
CA SER A 55 -5.04 -0.20 -12.25
C SER A 55 -3.95 -0.44 -11.20
N PRO A 56 -4.28 -0.92 -9.98
CA PRO A 56 -3.30 -1.28 -8.96
C PRO A 56 -2.21 -2.23 -9.46
N ALA A 57 -2.51 -3.09 -10.44
CA ALA A 57 -1.56 -4.06 -10.99
C ALA A 57 -0.39 -3.41 -11.77
N VAL A 58 -0.58 -2.19 -12.28
CA VAL A 58 0.43 -1.46 -13.08
C VAL A 58 0.98 -0.22 -12.37
N MET A 59 0.55 0.04 -11.12
CA MET A 59 1.11 1.12 -10.32
C MET A 59 2.59 0.87 -10.03
N ALA A 60 3.38 1.93 -10.09
CA ALA A 60 4.79 1.92 -9.72
C ALA A 60 4.97 2.54 -8.33
N LEU A 61 6.09 2.24 -7.67
CA LEU A 61 6.42 2.86 -6.38
C LEU A 61 6.54 4.40 -6.52
N ALA A 62 6.96 4.89 -7.69
CA ALA A 62 7.05 6.31 -7.99
C ALA A 62 5.68 7.02 -8.07
N ASP A 63 4.58 6.28 -8.23
CA ASP A 63 3.22 6.85 -8.15
C ASP A 63 2.83 7.18 -6.70
N MET A 64 3.53 6.64 -5.70
CA MET A 64 3.27 6.82 -4.27
C MET A 64 3.87 8.15 -3.77
N THR A 65 3.40 9.26 -4.35
CA THR A 65 3.92 10.59 -4.02
C THR A 65 3.37 11.10 -2.68
N PRO A 66 4.07 12.04 -2.00
CA PRO A 66 3.55 12.70 -0.81
C PRO A 66 2.17 13.32 -1.04
N GLU A 67 1.94 13.92 -2.22
CA GLU A 67 0.67 14.55 -2.58
C GLU A 67 -0.47 13.53 -2.67
N LEU A 68 -0.21 12.34 -3.24
CA LEU A 68 -1.20 11.27 -3.29
C LEU A 68 -1.54 10.77 -1.89
N ILE A 69 -0.52 10.59 -1.04
CA ILE A 69 -0.70 10.14 0.35
C ILE A 69 -1.50 11.17 1.14
N MET A 70 -1.15 12.46 1.06
CA MET A 70 -1.88 13.53 1.75
C MET A 70 -3.33 13.62 1.27
N ALA A 71 -3.57 13.51 -0.04
CA ALA A 71 -4.92 13.48 -0.58
C ALA A 71 -5.73 12.26 -0.10
N PHE A 72 -5.08 11.11 0.09
CA PHE A 72 -5.73 9.94 0.67
C PHE A 72 -6.09 10.15 2.15
N LEU A 73 -5.19 10.72 2.95
CA LEU A 73 -5.46 11.03 4.36
C LEU A 73 -6.62 12.03 4.50
N ASP A 74 -6.66 13.06 3.66
CA ASP A 74 -7.77 14.01 3.58
C ASP A 74 -9.09 13.31 3.17
N HIS A 75 -9.03 12.36 2.24
CA HIS A 75 -10.20 11.55 1.84
C HIS A 75 -10.74 10.71 3.01
N LEU A 76 -9.86 10.07 3.80
CA LEU A 76 -10.26 9.31 4.97
C LEU A 76 -10.99 10.19 5.99
N GLU A 77 -10.49 11.39 6.27
CA GLU A 77 -11.12 12.30 7.22
C GLU A 77 -12.44 12.89 6.70
N ARG A 78 -12.44 13.42 5.46
CA ARG A 78 -13.57 14.22 4.95
C ARG A 78 -14.69 13.39 4.37
N GLN A 79 -14.36 12.32 3.65
CA GLN A 79 -15.35 11.53 2.92
C GLN A 79 -15.74 10.26 3.67
N ARG A 80 -14.81 9.69 4.45
CA ARG A 80 -15.09 8.50 5.26
C ARG A 80 -15.32 8.80 6.74
N HIS A 81 -15.16 10.06 7.15
CA HIS A 81 -15.37 10.52 8.53
C HIS A 81 -14.51 9.76 9.56
N ASN A 82 -13.34 9.28 9.14
CA ASN A 82 -12.39 8.66 10.06
C ASN A 82 -11.90 9.71 11.05
N SER A 83 -11.84 9.34 12.32
CA SER A 83 -11.08 10.09 13.32
C SER A 83 -9.57 10.01 13.02
N VAL A 84 -8.79 10.93 13.60
CA VAL A 84 -7.31 10.89 13.54
C VAL A 84 -6.75 9.53 13.93
N ARG A 85 -7.35 8.87 14.94
CA ARG A 85 -6.91 7.54 15.41
C ARG A 85 -7.12 6.44 14.38
N SER A 86 -8.21 6.47 13.62
CA SER A 86 -8.53 5.47 12.58
C SER A 86 -7.98 5.83 11.21
N ARG A 87 -7.42 7.04 11.08
CA ARG A 87 -6.72 7.52 9.88
C ARG A 87 -5.24 7.12 9.91
N ASN A 88 -4.61 7.19 11.08
CA ASN A 88 -3.19 6.85 11.31
C ASN A 88 -3.01 5.38 11.62
#